data_AF-A0A914JLD5-F1
#
_entry.id   AF-A0A914JLD5-F1
#
_cell.length_a   1.000
_cell.length_b   1.000
_cell.length_c   1.000
_cell.angle_alpha   90.00
_cell.angle_beta   90.00
_cell.angle_gamma   90.00
#
_symmetry.space_group_name_H-M   'P 1'
#
loop_
_entity.id
_entity.type
_entity.pdbx_description
1 polymer ?
#
loop_
_entity_poly.entity_id
_entity_poly.type
_entity_poly.pdbx_seq_one_letter_code
_entity_poly.pdbx_strand_id
1 'polypeptide(L)'
;MTNLAFVTVLFLVLFTASDGAQNCYSGQNDRYQSKQCSSGGFPGEFTCQKFVCEGGKSPFTLRTCARKNVGCIAGPRICQFSGGHGKCNRCDSDLCNV
;
A
#
# COMPACT_ATOMS: atom_id res chain seq x y z
N MET A 1 24.66 17.46 -37.24
CA MET A 1 23.49 16.60 -37.57
C MET A 1 23.14 15.83 -36.32
N THR A 2 22.24 16.35 -35.49
CA THR A 2 21.74 15.65 -34.30
C THR A 2 21.02 14.40 -34.79
N ASN A 3 21.56 13.24 -34.40
CA ASN A 3 21.11 11.95 -34.87
C ASN A 3 19.68 11.75 -34.35
N LEU A 4 18.68 11.85 -35.22
CA LEU A 4 17.25 11.81 -34.87
C LEU A 4 16.94 10.56 -34.04
N ALA A 5 17.60 9.44 -34.35
CA ALA A 5 17.54 8.18 -33.62
C ALA A 5 17.97 8.29 -32.14
N PHE A 6 18.94 9.14 -31.82
CA PHE A 6 19.42 9.34 -30.45
C PHE A 6 18.38 10.08 -29.61
N VAL A 7 17.65 11.02 -30.22
CA VAL A 7 16.56 11.76 -29.56
C VAL A 7 15.36 10.86 -29.30
N THR A 8 14.99 9.97 -30.23
CA THR A 8 13.89 9.02 -30.04
C THR A 8 14.19 7.98 -28.96
N VAL A 9 15.42 7.47 -28.90
CA VAL A 9 15.84 6.53 -27.84
C VAL A 9 15.83 7.21 -26.47
N LEU A 10 16.32 8.46 -26.38
CA LEU A 10 16.32 9.21 -25.12
C LEU A 10 14.89 9.49 -24.62
N PHE A 11 13.96 9.81 -25.52
CA PHE A 11 12.55 9.98 -25.18
C PHE A 11 11.89 8.68 -24.71
N LEU A 12 12.16 7.54 -25.37
CA LEU A 12 11.63 6.23 -24.96
C LEU A 12 12.11 5.80 -23.57
N VAL A 13 13.37 6.06 -23.22
CA VAL A 13 13.93 5.75 -21.89
C VAL A 13 13.28 6.59 -20.79
N LEU A 14 12.95 7.86 -21.07
CA LEU A 14 12.29 8.75 -20.11
C LEU A 14 10.83 8.33 -19.81
N PHE A 15 10.11 7.78 -20.78
CA PHE A 15 8.73 7.30 -20.56
C PHE A 15 8.64 5.98 -19.80
N THR A 16 9.70 5.15 -19.80
CA THR A 16 9.70 3.86 -19.10
C THR A 16 10.00 3.94 -17.60
N ALA A 17 10.34 5.13 -17.07
CA ALA A 17 10.83 5.30 -15.69
C ALA A 17 9.77 5.86 -14.71
N SER A 18 8.48 5.84 -15.05
CA SER A 18 7.41 6.34 -14.16
C SER A 18 6.80 5.23 -13.30
N ASP A 19 7.63 4.48 -12.59
CA ASP A 19 7.12 3.47 -11.68
C ASP A 19 7.40 3.99 -10.26
N GLY A 20 6.51 4.91 -9.87
CA GLY A 20 6.59 5.69 -8.65
C GLY A 20 6.41 4.80 -7.42
N ALA A 21 7.11 5.13 -6.34
CA ALA A 21 6.95 4.42 -5.09
C ALA A 21 5.50 4.54 -4.57
N GLN A 22 4.85 3.39 -4.38
CA GLN A 22 3.48 3.28 -3.88
C GLN A 22 3.30 4.06 -2.57
N ASN A 23 2.28 4.92 -2.48
CA ASN A 23 1.90 5.60 -1.25
C ASN A 23 0.68 4.92 -0.63
N CYS A 24 0.69 4.74 0.69
CA CYS A 24 -0.45 4.23 1.45
C CYS A 24 -0.62 5.02 2.74
N TYR A 25 -1.83 5.00 3.29
CA TYR A 25 -2.01 5.40 4.68
C TYR A 25 -1.40 4.35 5.62
N SER A 26 -0.73 4.83 6.66
CA SER A 26 -0.11 3.99 7.69
C SER A 26 -0.42 4.52 9.08
N GLY A 27 -0.96 3.66 9.94
CA GLY A 27 -1.30 3.99 11.33
C GLY A 27 -2.59 3.35 11.80
N GLN A 28 -3.03 3.72 13.00
CA GLN A 28 -4.18 3.11 13.68
C GLN A 28 -5.27 4.16 13.96
N ASN A 29 -6.54 3.77 13.74
CA ASN A 29 -7.72 4.61 13.93
C ASN A 29 -7.58 5.94 13.20
N ASP A 30 -7.64 7.06 13.92
CA ASP A 30 -7.49 8.42 13.39
C ASP A 30 -6.03 8.90 13.39
N ARG A 31 -5.11 8.08 13.91
CA ARG A 31 -3.66 8.36 13.97
C ARG A 31 -2.96 7.68 12.79
N TYR A 32 -3.35 8.04 11.58
CA TYR A 32 -2.73 7.56 10.35
C TYR A 32 -2.17 8.71 9.51
N GLN A 33 -1.12 8.43 8.74
CA GLN A 33 -0.48 9.40 7.86
C GLN A 33 -0.20 8.77 6.51
N SER A 34 -0.15 9.59 5.47
CA SER A 34 0.38 9.18 4.17
C SER A 34 1.86 8.82 4.33
N LYS A 35 2.25 7.65 3.86
CA LYS A 35 3.64 7.21 3.80
C LYS A 35 3.91 6.54 2.46
N GLN A 36 5.08 6.85 1.90
CA GLN A 36 5.65 6.06 0.82
C GLN A 36 6.01 4.68 1.36
N CYS A 37 5.56 3.63 0.69
CA CYS A 37 5.95 2.27 0.97
C CYS A 37 7.46 2.11 0.71
N SER A 38 8.14 1.37 1.59
CA SER A 38 9.61 1.36 1.74
C SER A 38 10.40 1.46 0.43
N SER A 39 11.38 2.36 0.39
CA SER A 39 12.22 2.77 -0.75
C SER A 39 13.25 1.73 -1.22
N GLY A 40 13.06 0.45 -0.91
CA GLY A 40 14.01 -0.63 -1.21
C GLY A 40 13.43 -1.80 -2.00
N GLY A 41 12.23 -1.64 -2.56
CA GLY A 41 11.56 -2.65 -3.38
C GLY A 41 11.38 -2.18 -4.81
N PHE A 42 11.09 -3.12 -5.70
CA PHE A 42 10.74 -2.77 -7.07
C PHE A 42 9.37 -2.09 -7.10
N PRO A 43 9.16 -1.16 -8.02
CA PRO A 43 7.84 -0.62 -8.28
C PRO A 43 6.79 -1.74 -8.50
N GLY A 44 5.58 -1.55 -7.96
CA GLY A 44 4.54 -2.57 -7.98
C GLY A 44 4.71 -3.72 -6.97
N GLU A 45 5.74 -3.73 -6.13
CA GLU A 45 5.96 -4.77 -5.11
C GLU A 45 5.05 -4.61 -3.87
N PHE A 46 4.54 -3.40 -3.64
CA PHE A 46 3.72 -3.07 -2.48
C PHE A 46 2.23 -2.92 -2.82
N THR A 47 1.39 -3.09 -1.81
CA THR A 47 -0.06 -2.88 -1.83
C THR A 47 -0.48 -2.20 -0.53
N CYS A 48 -1.55 -1.42 -0.57
CA CYS A 48 -2.12 -0.83 0.62
C CYS A 48 -3.09 -1.82 1.27
N GLN A 49 -3.03 -1.93 2.60
CA GLN A 49 -3.96 -2.74 3.37
C GLN A 49 -4.72 -1.88 4.36
N LYS A 50 -6.02 -2.17 4.53
CA LYS A 50 -6.85 -1.67 5.63
C LYS A 50 -7.49 -2.85 6.34
N PHE A 51 -7.19 -2.98 7.62
CA PHE A 51 -7.84 -3.93 8.51
C PHE A 51 -8.82 -3.17 9.41
N VAL A 52 -10.05 -3.65 9.51
CA VAL A 52 -11.09 -3.10 10.37
C VAL A 52 -11.51 -4.19 11.35
N CYS A 53 -11.46 -3.84 12.63
CA CYS A 53 -11.92 -4.63 13.75
C CYS A 53 -13.20 -4.00 14.29
N GLU A 54 -14.34 -4.65 14.07
CA GLU A 54 -15.66 -4.17 14.47
C GLU A 54 -16.23 -4.98 15.62
N GLY A 55 -16.97 -4.32 16.51
CA GLY A 55 -17.53 -4.93 17.71
C GLY A 55 -16.48 -5.33 18.74
N GLY A 56 -16.89 -6.14 19.72
CA GLY A 56 -16.05 -6.55 20.83
C GLY A 56 -15.68 -5.40 21.78
N LYS A 57 -14.73 -5.67 22.68
CA LYS A 57 -14.27 -4.71 23.69
C LYS A 57 -13.26 -3.69 23.17
N SER A 58 -12.71 -3.90 21.98
CA SER A 58 -11.59 -3.09 21.45
C SER A 58 -11.67 -2.96 19.93
N PRO A 59 -12.62 -2.16 19.40
CA PRO A 59 -12.68 -1.86 17.98
C PRO A 59 -11.48 -1.00 17.56
N PHE A 60 -10.92 -1.28 16.38
CA PHE A 60 -9.84 -0.49 15.81
C PHE A 60 -9.75 -0.67 14.29
N THR A 61 -9.12 0.30 13.62
CA THR A 61 -8.75 0.22 12.21
C THR A 61 -7.23 0.33 12.09
N LEU A 62 -6.60 -0.50 11.26
CA LEU A 62 -5.18 -0.45 10.98
C LEU A 62 -4.95 -0.27 9.48
N ARG A 63 -4.12 0.69 9.10
CA ARG A 63 -3.71 0.96 7.73
C ARG A 63 -2.22 0.71 7.61
N THR A 64 -1.77 0.05 6.55
CA THR A 64 -0.35 -0.26 6.36
C THR A 64 0.00 -0.50 4.89
N CYS A 65 1.26 -0.23 4.56
CA CYS A 65 1.91 -0.82 3.39
C CYS A 65 2.23 -2.28 3.66
N ALA A 66 2.10 -3.13 2.66
CA ALA A 66 2.54 -4.52 2.70
C ALA A 66 3.05 -4.97 1.33
N ARG A 67 3.87 -6.01 1.27
CA ARG A 67 4.25 -6.62 -0.02
C ARG A 67 3.05 -7.34 -0.65
N LYS A 68 2.97 -7.37 -1.98
CA LYS A 68 1.88 -8.06 -2.69
C LYS A 68 1.86 -9.56 -2.40
N ASN A 69 3.03 -10.18 -2.24
CA ASN A 69 3.16 -11.61 -1.96
C ASN A 69 2.79 -12.02 -0.53
N VAL A 70 2.66 -11.07 0.41
CA VAL A 70 2.15 -11.38 1.75
C VAL A 70 0.64 -11.19 1.79
N GLY A 71 -0.06 -12.02 2.57
CA GLY A 71 -1.48 -11.83 2.89
C GLY A 71 -1.74 -10.55 3.68
N CYS A 72 -2.92 -10.47 4.29
CA CYS A 72 -3.19 -9.40 5.24
C CYS A 72 -2.31 -9.53 6.48
N ILE A 73 -1.62 -8.46 6.86
CA ILE A 73 -0.70 -8.44 8.02
C ILE A 73 -1.49 -8.67 9.32
N ALA A 74 -2.65 -8.04 9.44
CA ALA A 74 -3.58 -8.27 10.54
C ALA A 74 -4.64 -9.30 10.11
N GLY A 75 -4.71 -10.41 10.85
CA GLY A 75 -5.69 -11.47 10.66
C GLY A 75 -6.92 -11.32 11.56
N PRO A 76 -8.06 -11.93 11.21
CA PRO A 76 -9.33 -11.78 11.93
C PRO A 76 -9.27 -12.25 13.40
N ARG A 77 -8.36 -13.16 13.74
CA ARG A 77 -8.17 -13.66 15.11
C ARG A 77 -7.83 -12.57 16.12
N ILE A 78 -7.20 -11.48 15.69
CA ILE A 78 -6.89 -10.35 16.56
C ILE A 78 -8.14 -9.57 17.00
N CYS A 79 -9.30 -9.79 16.38
CA CYS A 79 -10.55 -9.21 16.84
C CYS A 79 -11.33 -10.17 17.72
N GLN A 80 -11.24 -11.47 17.40
CA GLN A 80 -12.00 -12.53 18.05
C GLN A 80 -11.72 -12.65 19.55
N PHE A 81 -10.48 -12.40 20.00
CA PHE A 81 -10.16 -12.44 21.43
C PHE A 81 -10.96 -11.42 22.25
N SER A 82 -11.38 -10.33 21.61
CA SER A 82 -12.17 -9.26 22.25
C SER A 82 -13.68 -9.42 22.00
N GLY A 83 -14.10 -10.49 21.31
CA GLY A 83 -15.48 -10.69 20.84
C GLY A 83 -15.84 -9.89 19.58
N GLY A 84 -14.85 -9.36 18.86
CA GLY A 84 -15.03 -8.60 17.62
C GLY A 84 -14.80 -9.42 16.35
N HIS A 85 -15.10 -8.82 15.20
CA HIS A 85 -14.91 -9.39 13.88
C HIS A 85 -13.93 -8.54 13.07
N GLY A 86 -12.93 -9.20 12.47
CA GLY A 86 -11.91 -8.54 11.67
C GLY A 86 -12.11 -8.74 10.18
N LYS A 87 -12.00 -7.68 9.39
CA LYS A 87 -11.96 -7.73 7.93
C LYS A 87 -10.74 -6.99 7.41
N CYS A 88 -10.07 -7.56 6.41
CA CYS A 88 -8.97 -6.90 5.73
C CYS A 88 -9.30 -6.69 4.25
N ASN A 89 -9.05 -5.48 3.76
CA ASN A 89 -9.11 -5.12 2.35
C ASN A 89 -7.73 -4.72 1.85
N ARG A 90 -7.47 -5.03 0.58
CA ARG A 90 -6.23 -4.71 -0.12
C ARG A 90 -6.55 -3.92 -1.38
N CYS A 91 -5.68 -3.00 -1.75
CA CYS A 91 -5.84 -2.19 -2.96
C CYS A 91 -4.48 -1.68 -3.44
N ASP A 92 -4.36 -1.50 -4.75
CA ASP A 92 -3.08 -1.27 -5.44
C ASP A 92 -2.94 0.17 -5.98
N SER A 93 -3.80 1.08 -5.54
CA SER A 93 -3.75 2.49 -5.95
C SER A 93 -3.22 3.36 -4.81
N ASP A 94 -2.61 4.49 -5.13
CA ASP A 94 -2.09 5.41 -4.13
C ASP A 94 -3.18 5.85 -3.15
N LEU A 95 -2.87 5.73 -1.85
CA LEU A 95 -3.72 6.14 -0.73
C LEU A 95 -5.11 5.50 -0.73
N CYS A 96 -5.28 4.35 -1.38
CA CYS A 96 -6.58 3.70 -1.56
C CYS A 96 -7.15 3.07 -0.27
N ASN A 97 -6.34 2.93 0.77
CA ASN A 97 -6.73 2.27 2.02
C ASN A 97 -7.38 3.23 3.03
N VAL A 98 -8.30 4.07 2.56
CA VAL A 98 -9.11 5.00 3.36
C VAL A 98 -9.96 4.25 4.35
#